data_AF-A0A517RLP3-F1
#
_entry.id   AF-A0A517RLP3-F1
#
_cell.length_a   1.000
_cell.length_b   1.000
_cell.length_c   1.000
_cell.angle_alpha   90.00
_cell.angle_beta   90.00
_cell.angle_gamma   90.00
#
_symmetry.space_group_name_H-M   'P 1'
#
loop_
_entity.id
_entity.type
_entity.pdbx_description
1 polymer ?
#
loop_
_entity_poly.entity_id
_entity_poly.type
_entity_poly.pdbx_seq_one_letter_code
_entity_poly.pdbx_strand_id
1 'polypeptide(L)'
;MNREQTFPKLLHVLTIAFVAALLLPRLASLVFDGFDPDPMTRSSQVAEYEYLITELQWSAVGAVLGLIVGYLSWHRVIKKHPSLDERAIALGCLIFLLVLPASMEFIKLLSRFI
;
A
#
# COMPACT_ATOMS: atom_id res chain seq x y z
N MET A 1 11.81 -22.47 21.14
CA MET A 1 12.40 -21.54 20.15
C MET A 1 11.39 -20.40 19.89
N ASN A 2 11.75 -19.14 20.11
CA ASN A 2 11.14 -17.92 19.50
C ASN A 2 9.97 -17.13 20.14
N ARG A 3 9.57 -17.25 21.42
CA ARG A 3 8.55 -16.31 21.97
C ARG A 3 8.99 -14.84 21.96
N GLU A 4 10.29 -14.58 22.15
CA GLU A 4 10.88 -13.24 22.26
C GLU A 4 10.85 -12.43 20.94
N GLN A 5 10.75 -13.09 19.79
CA GLN A 5 10.70 -12.41 18.48
C GLN A 5 9.29 -12.36 17.87
N THR A 6 8.31 -13.03 18.46
CA THR A 6 6.94 -13.11 17.90
C THR A 6 6.18 -11.79 18.07
N PHE A 7 6.30 -11.16 19.25
CA PHE A 7 5.63 -9.89 19.53
C PHE A 7 6.14 -8.73 18.63
N PRO A 8 7.46 -8.46 18.53
CA PRO A 8 7.93 -7.38 17.66
C PRO A 8 7.68 -7.66 16.18
N LYS A 9 7.67 -8.93 15.77
CA LYS A 9 7.26 -9.34 14.41
C LYS A 9 5.80 -8.97 14.13
N LEU A 10 4.89 -9.36 15.03
CA LEU A 10 3.46 -9.06 14.89
C LEU A 10 3.23 -7.55 14.85
N LEU A 11 3.86 -6.81 15.75
CA LEU A 11 3.75 -5.35 15.80
C LEU A 11 4.21 -4.72 14.48
N HIS A 12 5.39 -5.09 13.97
CA HIS A 12 5.91 -4.58 12.70
C HIS A 12 4.97 -4.87 11.52
N VAL A 13 4.51 -6.11 11.40
CA VAL A 13 3.61 -6.53 10.31
C VAL A 13 2.28 -5.79 10.38
N LEU A 14 1.69 -5.68 11.58
CA LEU A 14 0.43 -4.97 11.78
C LEU A 14 0.55 -3.48 11.53
N THR A 15 1.65 -2.84 11.96
CA THR A 15 1.89 -1.42 11.68
C THR A 15 1.97 -1.15 10.18
N ILE A 16 2.70 -1.97 9.42
CA ILE A 16 2.79 -1.80 7.97
C ILE A 16 1.45 -2.06 7.29
N ALA A 17 0.71 -3.10 7.70
CA ALA A 17 -0.64 -3.37 7.20
C ALA A 17 -1.60 -2.21 7.45
N PHE A 18 -1.60 -1.66 8.66
CA PHE A 18 -2.44 -0.53 9.04
C PHE A 18 -2.09 0.73 8.25
N VAL A 19 -0.81 1.07 8.14
CA VAL A 19 -0.35 2.23 7.37
C VAL A 19 -0.69 2.08 5.89
N ALA A 20 -0.50 0.89 5.31
CA ALA A 20 -0.85 0.62 3.91
C ALA A 20 -2.37 0.71 3.66
N ALA A 21 -3.20 0.23 4.60
CA ALA A 21 -4.66 0.33 4.52
C ALA A 21 -5.16 1.79 4.53
N LEU A 22 -4.48 2.68 5.26
CA LEU A 22 -4.83 4.11 5.29
C LEU A 22 -4.30 4.88 4.08
N LEU A 23 -3.12 4.53 3.57
CA LEU A 23 -2.47 5.26 2.48
C LEU A 23 -2.98 4.86 1.10
N LEU A 24 -3.33 3.59 0.88
CA LEU A 24 -3.72 3.12 -0.45
C LEU A 24 -5.00 3.77 -0.99
N PRO A 25 -6.07 4.00 -0.20
CA PRO A 25 -7.23 4.74 -0.66
C PRO A 25 -6.90 6.17 -1.08
N ARG A 26 -5.97 6.83 -0.37
CA ARG A 26 -5.52 8.21 -0.68
C ARG A 26 -4.67 8.26 -1.95
N LEU A 27 -3.84 7.25 -2.17
CA LEU A 27 -3.09 7.12 -3.43
C LEU A 27 -4.03 6.81 -4.60
N ALA A 28 -5.01 5.92 -4.38
CA ALA A 28 -6.03 5.63 -5.37
C ALA A 28 -6.83 6.89 -5.72
N SER A 29 -7.29 7.66 -4.73
CA SER A 29 -8.00 8.91 -4.97
C SER A 29 -7.13 9.90 -5.75
N LEU A 30 -5.84 10.07 -5.42
CA LEU A 30 -4.95 10.96 -6.21
C LEU A 30 -4.74 10.50 -7.66
N VAL A 31 -4.75 9.19 -7.92
CA VAL A 31 -4.60 8.63 -9.28
C VAL A 31 -5.91 8.72 -10.07
N PHE A 32 -7.05 8.53 -9.41
CA PHE A 32 -8.36 8.46 -10.05
C PHE A 32 -9.17 9.77 -10.00
N ASP A 33 -8.91 10.70 -9.07
CA ASP A 33 -9.50 12.06 -9.03
C ASP A 33 -8.95 12.95 -10.16
N GLY A 34 -7.89 12.53 -10.86
CA GLY A 34 -7.50 13.11 -12.15
C GLY A 34 -8.52 12.83 -13.27
N PHE A 35 -9.50 11.95 -13.02
CA PHE A 35 -10.63 11.59 -13.87
C PHE A 35 -11.92 12.06 -13.18
N ASP A 36 -12.22 13.36 -13.20
CA ASP A 36 -13.45 13.89 -12.62
C ASP A 36 -14.58 13.89 -13.68
N PRO A 37 -15.61 13.02 -13.59
CA PRO A 37 -16.84 13.20 -14.34
C PRO A 37 -17.71 14.21 -13.61
N ASP A 38 -17.63 15.47 -14.05
CA ASP A 38 -18.55 16.59 -13.81
C ASP A 38 -19.19 16.70 -12.39
N PRO A 39 -18.84 17.72 -11.58
CA PRO A 39 -19.32 17.90 -10.21
C PRO A 39 -20.83 18.17 -10.06
N MET A 40 -21.60 18.19 -11.15
CA MET A 40 -23.04 18.50 -11.15
C MET A 40 -23.96 17.32 -10.77
N THR A 41 -23.48 16.09 -10.66
CA THR A 41 -24.31 14.90 -10.34
C THR A 41 -24.16 14.38 -8.90
N ARG A 42 -23.35 15.05 -8.07
CA ARG A 42 -22.93 14.61 -6.73
C ARG A 42 -23.95 14.87 -5.60
N SER A 43 -25.25 14.77 -5.86
CA SER A 43 -26.29 15.01 -4.86
C SER A 43 -27.12 13.77 -4.50
N SER A 44 -26.76 12.58 -4.99
CA SER A 44 -27.47 11.35 -4.64
C SER A 44 -26.73 10.59 -3.54
N GLN A 45 -27.47 10.11 -2.54
CA GLN A 45 -26.95 9.23 -1.50
C GLN A 45 -26.25 7.99 -2.09
N VAL A 46 -26.65 7.56 -3.29
CA VAL A 46 -26.05 6.45 -4.03
C VAL A 46 -24.57 6.69 -4.35
N ALA A 47 -24.19 7.90 -4.78
CA ALA A 47 -22.81 8.25 -5.09
C ALA A 47 -21.91 8.25 -3.84
N GLU A 48 -22.46 8.64 -2.69
CA GLU A 48 -21.76 8.61 -1.40
C GLU A 48 -21.53 7.15 -0.93
N TYR A 49 -22.52 6.27 -1.12
CA TYR A 49 -22.36 4.84 -0.85
C TYR A 49 -21.35 4.17 -1.78
N GLU A 50 -21.36 4.48 -3.08
CA GLU A 50 -20.39 3.95 -4.03
C GLU A 50 -18.96 4.39 -3.68
N TYR A 51 -18.76 5.66 -3.33
CA TYR A 51 -17.47 6.17 -2.87
C TYR A 51 -16.98 5.44 -1.62
N LEU A 52 -17.83 5.26 -0.60
CA LEU A 52 -17.49 4.53 0.62
C LEU A 52 -17.13 3.05 0.34
N ILE A 53 -17.86 2.39 -0.55
CA ILE A 53 -17.58 1.00 -0.96
C ILE A 53 -16.22 0.93 -1.65
N THR A 54 -15.92 1.85 -2.57
CA THR A 54 -14.63 1.90 -3.27
C THR A 54 -13.48 2.21 -2.29
N GLU A 55 -13.66 3.16 -1.38
CA GLU A 55 -12.66 3.47 -0.35
C GLU A 55 -12.36 2.25 0.55
N LEU A 56 -13.40 1.51 0.95
CA LEU A 56 -13.26 0.29 1.73
C LEU A 56 -12.53 -0.82 0.97
N GLN A 57 -12.83 -0.99 -0.31
CA GLN A 57 -12.14 -1.97 -1.18
C GLN A 57 -10.65 -1.66 -1.29
N TRP A 58 -10.28 -0.41 -1.56
CA TRP A 58 -8.88 0.01 -1.63
C TRP A 58 -8.17 -0.12 -0.29
N SER A 59 -8.88 0.14 0.83
CA SER A 59 -8.34 -0.05 2.17
C SER A 59 -8.05 -1.52 2.46
N ALA A 60 -8.97 -2.43 2.07
CA ALA A 60 -8.77 -3.87 2.19
C ALA A 60 -7.59 -4.37 1.35
N VAL A 61 -7.47 -3.90 0.10
CA VAL A 61 -6.31 -4.20 -0.76
C VAL A 61 -5.01 -3.70 -0.12
N GLY A 62 -5.03 -2.47 0.43
CA GLY A 62 -3.89 -1.89 1.16
C GLY A 62 -3.48 -2.72 2.37
N ALA A 63 -4.45 -3.19 3.16
CA ALA A 63 -4.20 -4.05 4.32
C ALA A 63 -3.52 -5.37 3.90
N VAL A 64 -4.02 -6.05 2.86
CA VAL A 64 -3.45 -7.30 2.36
C VAL A 64 -2.03 -7.09 1.84
N LEU A 65 -1.81 -6.05 1.05
CA LEU A 65 -0.48 -5.71 0.55
C LEU A 65 0.49 -5.38 1.70
N GLY A 66 0.04 -4.60 2.68
CA GLY A 66 0.85 -4.26 3.84
C GLY A 66 1.17 -5.46 4.73
N LEU A 67 0.30 -6.47 4.84
CA LEU A 67 0.61 -7.74 5.49
C LEU A 67 1.74 -8.49 4.77
N ILE A 68 1.68 -8.57 3.43
CA ILE A 68 2.71 -9.23 2.61
C ILE A 68 4.05 -8.50 2.74
N VAL A 69 4.04 -7.18 2.59
CA VAL A 69 5.24 -6.33 2.69
C VAL A 69 5.81 -6.36 4.11
N GLY A 70 4.96 -6.29 5.13
CA GLY A 70 5.36 -6.39 6.53
C GLY A 70 6.03 -7.73 6.84
N TYR A 71 5.48 -8.83 6.33
CA TYR A 71 6.07 -10.15 6.49
C TYR A 71 7.42 -10.28 5.77
N LEU A 72 7.50 -9.83 4.51
CA LEU A 72 8.73 -9.89 3.71
C LEU A 72 9.82 -9.01 4.29
N SER A 73 9.50 -7.77 4.69
CA SER A 73 10.45 -6.85 5.31
C SER A 73 10.98 -7.40 6.64
N TRP A 74 10.12 -8.03 7.47
CA TRP A 74 10.59 -8.68 8.69
C TRP A 74 11.57 -9.82 8.39
N HIS A 75 11.20 -10.73 7.49
CA HIS A 75 11.98 -11.94 7.23
C HIS A 75 13.26 -11.67 6.43
N ARG A 76 13.23 -10.72 5.49
CA ARG A 76 14.35 -10.44 4.59
C ARG A 76 15.24 -9.31 5.07
N VAL A 77 14.71 -8.36 5.84
CA VAL A 77 15.45 -7.16 6.27
C VAL A 77 15.70 -7.16 7.77
N ILE A 78 14.65 -7.08 8.60
CA ILE A 78 14.79 -6.91 10.06
C ILE A 78 15.56 -8.06 10.70
N LYS A 79 15.25 -9.31 10.30
CA LYS A 79 15.92 -10.50 10.84
C LYS A 79 17.36 -10.66 10.33
N LYS A 80 17.65 -10.17 9.12
CA LYS A 80 18.93 -10.42 8.43
C LYS A 80 19.98 -9.35 8.72
N HIS A 81 19.54 -8.11 8.95
CA HIS A 81 20.42 -6.96 9.16
C HIS A 81 20.23 -6.44 10.59
N PRO A 82 21.26 -6.46 11.46
CA PRO A 82 21.14 -5.97 12.84
C PRO A 82 21.28 -4.44 12.95
N SER A 83 22.02 -3.79 12.05
CA SER A 83 22.26 -2.35 12.03
C SER A 83 21.07 -1.58 11.42
N LEU A 84 20.78 -0.39 11.95
CA LEU A 84 19.68 0.45 11.47
C LEU A 84 19.93 0.97 10.05
N ASP A 85 21.17 1.30 9.72
CA ASP A 85 21.54 1.84 8.40
C ASP A 85 21.33 0.81 7.29
N GLU A 86 21.73 -0.44 7.51
CA GLU A 86 21.49 -1.53 6.54
C GLU A 86 20.00 -1.86 6.40
N ARG A 87 19.23 -1.79 7.50
CA ARG A 87 17.78 -1.98 7.46
C ARG A 87 17.10 -0.90 6.63
N ALA A 88 17.50 0.36 6.79
CA ALA A 88 16.94 1.47 6.02
C ALA A 88 17.22 1.32 4.52
N ILE A 89 18.45 0.96 4.15
CA ILE A 89 18.84 0.74 2.75
C ILE A 89 18.05 -0.44 2.16
N ALA A 90 17.97 -1.57 2.86
CA ALA A 90 17.28 -2.76 2.36
C ALA A 90 15.75 -2.57 2.29
N LEU A 91 15.14 -1.82 3.22
CA LEU A 91 13.74 -1.40 3.13
C LEU A 91 13.52 -0.47 1.94
N GLY A 92 14.41 0.49 1.72
CA GLY A 92 14.39 1.38 0.55
C GLY A 92 14.44 0.60 -0.77
N CYS A 93 15.35 -0.37 -0.88
CA CYS A 93 15.42 -1.26 -2.05
C CYS A 93 14.15 -2.10 -2.24
N LEU A 94 13.54 -2.59 -1.15
CA LEU A 94 12.31 -3.37 -1.21
C LEU A 94 11.13 -2.53 -1.71
N ILE A 95 10.99 -1.30 -1.22
CA ILE A 95 9.98 -0.35 -1.70
C ILE A 95 10.25 -0.02 -3.17
N PHE A 96 11.49 0.28 -3.54
CA PHE A 96 11.85 0.58 -4.93
C PHE A 96 11.52 -0.58 -5.88
N LEU A 97 11.83 -1.82 -5.49
CA LEU A 97 11.48 -3.03 -6.24
C LEU A 97 9.97 -3.30 -6.32
N LEU A 98 9.18 -2.83 -5.38
CA LEU A 98 7.71 -2.93 -5.41
C LEU A 98 7.09 -1.82 -6.27
N VAL A 99 7.65 -0.62 -6.24
CA VAL A 99 7.15 0.56 -6.96
C VAL A 99 7.56 0.53 -8.44
N LEU A 100 8.75 0.00 -8.78
CA LEU A 100 9.21 -0.03 -10.17
C LEU A 100 8.28 -0.82 -11.11
N PRO A 101 7.88 -2.06 -10.79
CA PRO A 101 7.00 -2.85 -11.64
C PRO A 101 5.62 -2.21 -11.76
N ALA A 102 5.09 -1.70 -10.65
CA ALA A 102 3.81 -0.99 -10.63
C ALA A 102 3.84 0.28 -11.50
N SER A 103 4.93 1.07 -11.42
CA SER A 103 5.11 2.26 -12.25
C SER A 103 5.32 1.94 -13.72
N MET A 104 6.05 0.87 -14.06
CA MET A 104 6.20 0.41 -15.45
C MET A 104 4.88 -0.09 -16.05
N GLU A 105 4.09 -0.85 -15.29
CA GLU A 105 2.77 -1.29 -15.75
C GLU A 105 1.79 -0.11 -15.87
N PHE A 106 1.86 0.87 -14.96
CA PHE A 106 1.08 2.12 -15.08
C PHE A 106 1.48 2.93 -16.32
N ILE A 107 2.78 3.08 -16.60
CA ILE A 107 3.29 3.75 -17.82
C ILE A 107 2.83 3.00 -19.08
N LYS A 108 2.88 1.66 -19.09
CA LYS A 108 2.35 0.85 -20.20
C LYS A 108 0.85 1.07 -20.39
N LEU A 109 0.09 1.11 -19.31
CA LEU A 109 -1.35 1.38 -19.36
C LEU A 109 -1.61 2.77 -19.94
N LEU A 110 -0.91 3.80 -19.45
CA LEU A 110 -1.00 5.17 -19.95
C LEU A 110 -0.62 5.27 -21.44
N SER A 111 0.42 4.55 -21.87
CA SER A 111 0.87 4.52 -23.27
C SER A 111 -0.11 3.84 -24.25
N ARG A 112 -1.11 3.12 -23.75
CA ARG A 112 -2.20 2.59 -24.59
C ARG A 112 -3.33 3.60 -24.82
N PHE A 113 -3.37 4.67 -24.04
CA PHE A 113 -4.41 5.71 -24.10
C PHE A 113 -3.92 7.00 -24.79
N ILE A 114 -2.63 7.13 -25.08
CA ILE A 114 -2.00 8.21 -25.87
C ILE A 114 -1.65 7.64 -27.25
#